data_AF-A0A946TAH5-F1
#
_entry.id   AF-A0A946TAH5-F1
#
_cell.length_a   1.000
_cell.length_b   1.000
_cell.length_c   1.000
_cell.angle_alpha   90.00
_cell.angle_beta   90.00
_cell.angle_gamma   90.00
#
_symmetry.space_group_name_H-M   'P 1'
#
loop_
_entity.id
_entity.type
_entity.pdbx_description
1 polymer ?
#
loop_
_entity_poly.entity_id
_entity_poly.type
_entity_poly.pdbx_seq_one_letter_code
_entity_poly.pdbx_strand_id
1 'polypeptide(L)'
;ALRNRHSADAPFALEPFNNGLVIWGIQDGKMVAESAESFPAVSSFTDARPNRYQNPRLPFGGADIPEAGLNFRLLQPGPNAPDSAKAKVVIDWAY
;
A
#
# COMPACT_ATOMS: atom_id res chain seq x y z
N ALA A 1 1.66 -0.74 -18.21
CA ALA A 1 1.52 -2.07 -17.56
C ALA A 1 2.46 -2.25 -16.37
N LEU A 2 3.78 -2.10 -16.53
CA LEU A 2 4.77 -2.41 -15.48
C LEU A 2 4.71 -1.46 -14.26
N ARG A 3 4.52 -0.15 -14.47
CA ARG A 3 4.36 0.84 -13.38
C ARG A 3 3.17 0.52 -12.45
N ASN A 4 2.03 0.14 -13.03
CA ASN A 4 0.83 -0.18 -12.26
C ASN A 4 1.00 -1.47 -11.44
N ARG A 5 1.78 -2.44 -11.93
CA ARG A 5 2.12 -3.63 -11.14
C ARG A 5 3.07 -3.32 -9.99
N HIS A 6 4.02 -2.40 -10.20
CA HIS A 6 5.02 -2.08 -9.17
C HIS A 6 4.47 -1.22 -8.02
N SER A 7 3.32 -0.58 -8.21
CA SER A 7 2.66 0.25 -7.18
C SER A 7 1.28 -0.29 -6.83
N ALA A 8 0.99 -1.55 -7.16
CA ALA A 8 -0.31 -2.17 -6.89
C ALA A 8 -0.59 -2.29 -5.38
N ASP A 9 0.46 -2.40 -4.58
CA ASP A 9 0.48 -2.47 -3.13
C ASP A 9 0.83 -1.12 -2.45
N ALA A 10 0.85 -0.02 -3.21
CA ALA A 10 1.20 1.29 -2.69
C ALA A 10 0.27 1.83 -1.59
N PRO A 11 -1.05 1.54 -1.56
CA PRO A 11 -1.91 2.03 -0.50
C PRO A 11 -1.53 1.49 0.88
N PHE A 12 -1.53 2.38 1.89
CA PHE A 12 -1.45 2.01 3.29
C PHE A 12 -2.81 1.51 3.77
N ALA A 13 -2.84 0.46 4.59
CA ALA A 13 -4.06 -0.17 5.05
C ALA A 13 -3.92 -0.71 6.48
N LEU A 14 -5.07 -0.88 7.15
CA LEU A 14 -5.17 -1.56 8.44
C LEU A 14 -5.31 -3.08 8.29
N GLU A 15 -5.77 -3.54 7.13
CA GLU A 15 -6.04 -4.94 6.83
C GLU A 15 -5.33 -5.34 5.53
N PRO A 16 -4.93 -6.62 5.38
CA PRO A 16 -4.32 -7.10 4.15
C PRO A 16 -5.26 -6.99 2.95
N PHE A 17 -4.70 -6.78 1.77
CA PHE A 17 -5.45 -6.90 0.52
C PHE A 17 -5.44 -8.36 0.08
N ASN A 18 -6.50 -9.08 0.46
CA ASN A 18 -6.75 -10.42 -0.08
C ASN A 18 -6.94 -10.31 -1.60
N ASN A 19 -6.22 -11.12 -2.37
CA ASN A 19 -6.24 -11.06 -3.84
C ASN A 19 -5.88 -9.65 -4.37
N GLY A 20 -4.93 -8.97 -3.73
CA GLY A 20 -4.44 -7.63 -4.12
C GLY A 20 -3.96 -7.56 -5.57
N LEU A 21 -3.47 -8.67 -6.13
CA LEU A 21 -3.31 -8.87 -7.55
C LEU A 21 -3.91 -10.21 -7.96
N VAL A 22 -4.74 -10.22 -9.01
CA VAL A 22 -5.22 -11.45 -9.65
C VAL A 22 -4.92 -11.38 -11.14
N ILE A 23 -4.27 -12.41 -11.64
CA ILE A 23 -4.09 -12.61 -13.08
C ILE A 23 -5.16 -13.60 -13.53
N TRP A 24 -6.02 -13.14 -14.45
CA TRP A 24 -7.07 -13.93 -15.04
C TRP A 24 -6.62 -14.39 -16.43
N GLY A 25 -6.93 -15.65 -16.74
CA GLY A 25 -6.73 -16.25 -18.05
C GLY A 25 -7.98 -16.98 -18.52
N ILE A 26 -7.85 -17.69 -19.64
CA ILE A 26 -8.93 -18.47 -20.23
C ILE A 26 -8.50 -19.94 -20.27
N GLN A 27 -9.27 -20.81 -19.61
CA GLN A 27 -9.12 -22.26 -19.66
C GLN A 27 -10.46 -22.89 -20.06
N ASP A 28 -10.44 -23.75 -21.07
CA ASP A 28 -11.64 -24.43 -21.62
C ASP A 28 -12.81 -23.47 -21.93
N GLY A 29 -12.47 -22.31 -22.51
CA GLY A 29 -13.44 -21.26 -22.87
C GLY A 29 -14.05 -20.50 -21.68
N LYS A 30 -13.53 -20.71 -20.46
CA LYS A 30 -13.97 -20.01 -19.24
C LYS A 30 -12.85 -19.15 -18.67
N MET A 31 -13.23 -18.00 -18.11
CA MET A 31 -12.29 -17.15 -17.37
C MET A 31 -11.98 -17.80 -16.02
N VAL A 32 -10.69 -17.98 -15.72
CA VAL A 32 -10.21 -18.58 -14.47
C VAL A 32 -9.09 -17.74 -13.88
N ALA A 33 -8.97 -17.73 -12.55
CA ALA A 33 -7.84 -17.08 -11.89
C ALA A 33 -6.61 -17.99 -12.05
N GLU A 34 -5.63 -17.53 -12.83
CA GLU A 34 -4.37 -18.26 -13.05
C GLU A 34 -3.41 -18.08 -11.87
N SER A 35 -3.40 -16.88 -11.29
CA SER A 35 -2.66 -16.59 -10.07
C SER A 35 -3.33 -15.51 -9.25
N ALA A 36 -3.11 -15.56 -7.94
CA ALA A 36 -3.50 -14.53 -7.01
C ALA A 36 -2.37 -14.28 -6.02
N GLU A 37 -2.13 -13.02 -5.71
CA GLU A 37 -1.16 -12.57 -4.72
C GLU A 37 -1.88 -11.65 -3.73
N SER A 38 -1.65 -11.88 -2.44
CA SER A 38 -2.14 -11.01 -1.37
C SER A 38 -1.04 -10.04 -0.96
N PHE A 39 -1.42 -8.79 -0.70
CA PHE A 39 -0.49 -7.80 -0.19
C PHE A 39 -0.68 -7.62 1.32
N PRO A 40 0.40 -7.63 2.12
CA PRO A 40 0.30 -7.37 3.55
C PRO A 40 -0.18 -5.94 3.81
N ALA A 41 -0.81 -5.73 4.96
CA ALA A 41 -1.18 -4.38 5.38
C ALA A 41 0.07 -3.61 5.80
N VAL A 42 0.23 -2.38 5.30
CA VAL A 42 1.22 -1.43 5.79
C VAL A 42 0.45 -0.25 6.38
N SER A 43 0.53 -0.06 7.70
CA SER A 43 -0.28 0.94 8.40
C SER A 43 0.48 2.21 8.78
N SER A 44 1.78 2.30 8.49
CA SER A 44 2.60 3.43 8.89
C SER A 44 3.56 3.87 7.79
N PHE A 45 3.70 5.18 7.66
CA PHE A 45 4.64 5.86 6.80
C PHE A 45 5.64 6.67 7.62
N THR A 46 6.88 6.74 7.12
CA THR A 46 7.94 7.63 7.60
C THR A 46 8.83 8.04 6.44
N ASP A 47 9.26 9.30 6.44
CA ASP A 47 10.17 9.85 5.43
C ASP A 47 11.68 9.73 5.80
N ALA A 48 12.02 9.14 6.95
CA ALA A 48 13.40 9.01 7.42
C ALA A 48 14.26 8.06 6.55
N ARG A 49 15.53 8.38 6.32
CA ARG A 49 16.49 7.57 5.51
C ARG A 49 16.81 6.17 6.11
N PRO A 50 17.44 5.21 5.37
CA PRO A 50 18.27 5.38 4.15
C PRO A 50 17.73 4.89 2.80
N ASN A 51 16.69 4.07 2.70
CA ASN A 51 16.12 3.64 1.41
C ASN A 51 14.60 3.49 1.55
N ARG A 52 13.84 4.54 1.23
CA ARG A 52 12.37 4.58 1.41
C ARG A 52 11.68 4.62 0.07
N TYR A 53 10.78 3.67 -0.17
CA TYR A 53 9.91 3.60 -1.34
C TYR A 53 10.63 3.69 -2.70
N GLN A 54 11.94 3.43 -2.73
CA GLN A 54 12.76 3.31 -3.94
C GLN A 54 13.25 1.87 -4.07
N ASN A 55 13.27 1.35 -5.28
CA ASN A 55 13.77 0.03 -5.57
C ASN A 55 15.14 0.13 -6.27
N PRO A 56 16.24 -0.33 -5.65
CA PRO A 56 17.59 -0.22 -6.24
C PRO A 56 17.74 -1.04 -7.52
N ARG A 57 16.84 -1.98 -7.79
CA ARG A 57 16.84 -2.83 -8.98
C ARG A 57 15.86 -2.34 -10.06
N LEU A 58 15.02 -1.36 -9.76
CA LEU A 58 14.01 -0.85 -10.69
C LEU A 58 13.91 0.68 -10.57
N PRO A 59 14.47 1.44 -11.52
CA PRO A 59 14.61 2.89 -11.39
C PRO A 59 13.32 3.69 -11.63
N PHE A 60 12.17 3.03 -11.73
CA PHE A 60 10.86 3.65 -11.92
C PHE A 60 9.83 3.00 -11.00
N GLY A 61 8.80 3.75 -10.62
CA GLY A 61 7.71 3.29 -9.75
C GLY A 61 7.98 3.47 -8.25
N GLY A 62 9.21 3.77 -7.87
CA GLY A 62 9.52 4.31 -6.55
C GLY A 62 9.24 5.81 -6.43
N ALA A 63 9.26 6.32 -5.20
CA ALA A 63 9.11 7.73 -4.88
C ALA A 63 10.37 8.28 -4.18
N ASP A 64 10.89 9.41 -4.68
CA ASP A 64 11.95 10.17 -4.02
C ASP A 64 11.31 11.16 -3.04
N ILE A 65 11.36 10.82 -1.75
CA ILE A 65 10.67 11.54 -0.69
C ILE A 65 11.70 12.34 0.10
N PRO A 66 11.50 13.66 0.31
CA PRO A 66 12.39 14.46 1.14
C PRO A 66 12.30 14.03 2.61
N GLU A 67 13.42 14.04 3.32
CA GLU A 67 13.49 13.75 4.75
C GLU A 67 13.08 15.01 5.54
N ALA A 68 11.77 15.21 5.70
CA ALA A 68 11.18 16.36 6.38
C ALA A 68 10.72 16.03 7.81
N GLY A 69 10.87 14.78 8.26
CA GLY A 69 10.47 14.29 9.58
C GLY A 69 9.00 13.87 9.65
N LEU A 70 8.27 13.86 8.53
CA LEU A 70 6.86 13.51 8.47
C LEU A 70 6.65 12.02 8.71
N ASN A 71 5.75 11.69 9.63
CA ASN A 71 5.20 10.34 9.76
C ASN A 71 3.68 10.39 9.72
N PHE A 72 3.08 9.29 9.28
CA PHE A 72 1.67 9.05 9.56
C PHE A 72 1.43 7.59 9.94
N ARG A 73 0.37 7.37 10.71
CA ARG A 73 -0.11 6.05 11.11
C ARG A 73 -1.61 5.96 10.89
N LEU A 74 -2.04 4.84 10.35
CA LEU A 74 -3.42 4.42 10.29
C LEU A 74 -3.78 3.71 11.60
N LEU A 75 -4.89 4.08 12.19
CA LEU A 75 -5.49 3.43 13.35
C LEU A 75 -6.94 3.08 13.05
N GLN A 76 -7.52 2.14 13.80
CA GLN A 76 -8.96 1.91 13.77
C GLN A 76 -9.72 3.20 14.13
N PRO A 77 -10.89 3.45 13.51
CA PRO A 77 -11.76 4.56 13.92
C PRO A 77 -12.07 4.50 15.41
N GLY A 78 -12.12 5.67 16.06
CA GLY A 78 -12.46 5.76 17.49
C GLY A 78 -13.97 5.59 17.73
N PRO A 79 -14.40 5.47 19.01
CA PRO A 79 -15.80 5.20 19.37
C PRO A 79 -16.78 6.32 18.96
N ASN A 80 -16.27 7.53 18.72
CA ASN A 80 -17.07 8.68 18.30
C ASN A 80 -16.99 8.97 16.79
N ALA A 81 -16.36 8.07 16.02
CA ALA A 81 -16.28 8.23 14.57
C ALA A 81 -17.64 7.91 13.92
N PRO A 82 -17.97 8.52 12.76
CA PRO A 82 -19.14 8.12 11.99
C PRO A 82 -19.05 6.65 11.57
N ASP A 83 -20.19 5.97 11.42
CA ASP A 83 -20.26 4.55 11.03
C ASP A 83 -19.60 4.25 9.67
N SER A 84 -19.51 5.26 8.81
CA SER A 84 -18.85 5.15 7.51
C SER A 84 -17.32 5.24 7.58
N ALA A 85 -16.75 5.64 8.72
CA ALA A 85 -15.31 5.77 8.88
C ALA A 85 -14.61 4.41 8.78
N LYS A 86 -13.52 4.35 8.02
CA LYS A 86 -12.74 3.12 7.79
C LYS A 86 -11.36 3.14 8.42
N ALA A 87 -10.80 4.32 8.64
CA ALA A 87 -9.53 4.49 9.33
C ALA A 87 -9.46 5.88 9.96
N LYS A 88 -8.66 6.00 11.03
CA LYS A 88 -8.16 7.26 11.56
C LYS A 88 -6.73 7.45 11.07
N VAL A 89 -6.40 8.63 10.56
CA VAL A 89 -5.03 8.99 10.20
C VAL A 89 -4.46 9.89 11.28
N VAL A 90 -3.33 9.50 11.87
CA VAL A 90 -2.55 10.33 12.79
C VAL A 90 -1.31 10.78 12.05
N ILE A 91 -1.12 12.09 11.96
CA ILE A 91 0.04 12.71 11.32
C ILE A 91 0.88 13.37 12.41
N ASP A 92 2.18 13.12 12.42
CA ASP A 92 3.12 13.72 13.33
C ASP A 92 4.45 14.06 12.63
N TRP A 93 5.26 14.90 13.30
CA TRP A 93 6.59 15.26 12.85
C TRP A 93 7.60 14.87 13.93
N ALA A 94 8.65 14.17 13.55
CA ALA A 94 9.80 13.93 14.40
C ALA A 94 10.75 15.14 14.32
N TYR A 95 10.97 15.82 15.44
CA TYR A 95 12.09 16.74 15.65
C TYR A 95 12.71 16.48 17.02
#